data_AF-A0AA89Q996-F1
#
_entry.id   AF-A0AA89Q996-F1
#
_cell.length_a   1.000
_cell.length_b   1.000
_cell.length_c   1.000
_cell.angle_alpha   90.00
_cell.angle_beta   90.00
_cell.angle_gamma   90.00
#
_symmetry.space_group_name_H-M   'P 1'
#
loop_
_entity.id
_entity.type
_entity.pdbx_description
1 polymer ?
#
loop_
_entity_poly.entity_id
_entity_poly.type
_entity_poly.pdbx_seq_one_letter_code
_entity_poly.pdbx_strand_id
1 'polypeptide(L)'
;MNETGRYAHRRGIHCESACQCAVLAAGGYDVDEEIVFGLDGGFGFSFFPANGNAPDIVVGKQAIMPLRAARLMGVEVATHTPKSGDGLAKLLASAPAVMTRVDLGLLPYWGLEGRTSFGGYFVNVVRPLGADAFEVSDPAFDAPVTVSAGELQAARSSRNSPPLNPDWKVYVFGAPRRTPQLDRVGPVAVRTLCREILKPGSRNLGIPGMKLLATTAASWPQSKHGEVEDVDLTGRVVRTDALARQLLHLGRQIESFGTGGGLFRPMIGRYLTRVADSTGETRYADAASQFLDSGRLWSNLGSALLTAGTATARDDLKTLVDAVADTARSAMDVEKRALTALTTL
;
A
#
# COMPACT_ATOMS: atom_id res chain seq x y z
N MET A 1 3.82 -10.54 -29.86
CA MET A 1 3.29 -9.15 -29.95
C MET A 1 1.78 -9.29 -30.02
N ASN A 2 1.05 -8.84 -28.99
CA ASN A 2 -0.42 -8.84 -29.08
C ASN A 2 -0.87 -7.60 -29.84
N GLU A 3 -1.56 -7.84 -30.97
CA GLU A 3 -1.95 -6.89 -32.01
C GLU A 3 -3.09 -5.91 -31.64
N THR A 4 -3.32 -5.60 -30.37
CA THR A 4 -4.09 -4.40 -30.01
C THR A 4 -3.55 -3.79 -28.72
N GLY A 5 -3.17 -2.51 -28.74
CA GLY A 5 -2.89 -1.68 -27.57
C GLY A 5 -4.15 -1.40 -26.73
N ARG A 6 -4.88 -2.46 -26.37
CA ARG A 6 -6.06 -2.42 -25.51
C ARG A 6 -5.64 -2.68 -24.07
N TYR A 7 -6.20 -1.89 -23.16
CA TYR A 7 -6.02 -2.08 -21.74
C TYR A 7 -6.52 -3.46 -21.31
N ALA A 8 -5.66 -4.22 -20.62
CA ALA A 8 -6.01 -5.50 -20.02
C ALA A 8 -6.09 -5.33 -18.50
N HIS A 9 -7.24 -5.66 -17.93
CA HIS A 9 -7.42 -5.68 -16.49
C HIS A 9 -6.51 -6.72 -15.85
N ARG A 10 -5.89 -6.35 -14.73
CA ARG A 10 -4.96 -7.21 -13.99
C ARG A 10 -5.17 -6.96 -12.50
N ARG A 11 -5.22 -8.05 -11.74
CA ARG A 11 -5.11 -8.00 -10.29
C ARG A 11 -3.70 -7.63 -9.88
N GLY A 12 -3.59 -7.10 -8.67
CA GLY A 12 -2.30 -6.89 -8.04
C GLY A 12 -2.43 -6.77 -6.54
N ILE A 13 -1.29 -6.63 -5.90
CA ILE A 13 -1.16 -6.68 -4.45
C ILE A 13 -1.29 -5.28 -3.85
N HIS A 14 -0.68 -4.29 -4.50
CA HIS A 14 -0.65 -2.91 -4.07
C HIS A 14 -1.28 -2.02 -5.13
N CYS A 15 -2.38 -1.34 -4.78
CA CYS A 15 -3.20 -0.59 -5.73
C CYS A 15 -2.41 0.37 -6.63
N GLU A 16 -1.40 1.06 -6.09
CA GLU A 16 -0.59 2.02 -6.84
C GLU A 16 0.36 1.34 -7.84
N SER A 17 1.13 0.32 -7.43
CA SER A 17 2.06 -0.37 -8.34
C SER A 17 1.32 -1.25 -9.35
N ALA A 18 0.23 -1.90 -8.95
CA ALA A 18 -0.61 -2.68 -9.85
C ALA A 18 -1.24 -1.79 -10.93
N CYS A 19 -1.75 -0.61 -10.55
CA CYS A 19 -2.27 0.35 -11.53
C CYS A 19 -1.20 0.79 -12.52
N GLN A 20 0.01 1.10 -12.04
CA GLN A 20 1.15 1.45 -12.90
C GLN A 20 1.46 0.32 -13.89
N CYS A 21 1.55 -0.94 -13.43
CA CYS A 21 1.84 -2.09 -14.30
C CYS A 21 0.79 -2.26 -15.41
N ALA A 22 -0.50 -2.13 -15.07
CA ALA A 22 -1.57 -2.30 -16.05
C ALA A 22 -1.57 -1.18 -17.12
N VAL A 23 -1.32 0.08 -16.73
CA VAL A 23 -1.21 1.19 -17.70
C VAL A 23 0.02 1.02 -18.59
N LEU A 24 1.17 0.65 -18.01
CA LEU A 24 2.41 0.40 -18.75
C LEU A 24 2.25 -0.75 -19.75
N ALA A 25 1.61 -1.86 -19.34
CA ALA A 25 1.36 -3.00 -20.20
C ALA A 25 0.46 -2.64 -21.38
N ALA A 26 -0.56 -1.79 -21.16
CA ALA A 26 -1.40 -1.28 -22.24
C ALA A 26 -0.64 -0.38 -23.24
N GLY A 27 0.43 0.26 -22.77
CA GLY A 27 1.41 0.99 -23.60
C GLY A 27 2.48 0.09 -24.24
N GLY A 28 2.35 -1.25 -24.15
CA GLY A 28 3.28 -2.22 -24.73
C GLY A 28 4.49 -2.55 -23.86
N TYR A 29 4.49 -2.15 -22.59
CA TYR A 29 5.59 -2.39 -21.67
C TYR A 29 5.15 -3.25 -20.48
N ASP A 30 5.41 -4.55 -20.58
CA ASP A 30 5.11 -5.49 -19.50
C ASP A 30 6.23 -5.50 -18.46
N VAL A 31 5.85 -5.34 -17.19
CA VAL A 31 6.77 -5.29 -16.05
C VAL A 31 6.08 -5.88 -14.83
N ASP A 32 6.83 -6.67 -14.08
CA ASP A 32 6.32 -7.31 -12.86
C ASP A 32 6.06 -6.28 -11.75
N GLU A 33 5.01 -6.51 -10.96
CA GLU A 33 4.58 -5.58 -9.93
C GLU A 33 5.67 -5.33 -8.88
N GLU A 34 6.42 -6.35 -8.47
CA GLU A 34 7.52 -6.19 -7.52
C GLU A 34 8.64 -5.28 -8.04
N ILE A 35 8.84 -5.19 -9.36
CA ILE A 35 9.84 -4.30 -9.95
C ILE A 35 9.35 -2.86 -9.86
N VAL A 36 8.11 -2.60 -10.30
CA VAL A 36 7.52 -1.26 -10.21
C VAL A 36 7.44 -0.81 -8.76
N PHE A 37 6.99 -1.70 -7.87
CA PHE A 37 7.00 -1.48 -6.44
C PHE A 37 8.42 -1.15 -5.98
N GLY A 38 9.38 -2.07 -6.05
CA GLY A 38 10.72 -1.82 -5.52
C GLY A 38 11.41 -0.56 -6.05
N LEU A 39 11.25 -0.24 -7.33
CA LEU A 39 11.83 0.96 -7.95
C LEU A 39 11.19 2.27 -7.45
N ASP A 40 9.91 2.26 -7.07
CA ASP A 40 9.24 3.48 -6.60
C ASP A 40 9.78 3.94 -5.25
N GLY A 41 10.31 3.01 -4.45
CA GLY A 41 10.74 3.28 -3.09
C GLY A 41 9.62 3.87 -2.20
N GLY A 42 9.95 4.23 -0.97
CA GLY A 42 8.94 4.72 -0.03
C GLY A 42 8.13 3.60 0.63
N PHE A 43 8.71 2.42 0.81
CA PHE A 43 8.16 1.33 1.63
C PHE A 43 9.10 1.05 2.79
N GLY A 44 8.52 0.52 3.86
CA GLY A 44 9.23 0.29 5.10
C GLY A 44 8.21 0.18 6.21
N PHE A 45 8.34 1.01 7.22
CA PHE A 45 7.43 1.00 8.35
C PHE A 45 7.04 2.43 8.71
N SER A 46 5.79 2.65 9.08
CA SER A 46 5.30 3.90 9.63
C SER A 46 4.40 3.60 10.81
N PHE A 47 4.62 4.27 11.94
CA PHE A 47 3.78 4.18 13.11
C PHE A 47 3.40 5.57 13.62
N PHE A 48 2.10 5.79 13.79
CA PHE A 48 1.54 7.04 14.29
C PHE A 48 0.61 6.74 15.47
N PRO A 49 1.07 6.98 16.71
CA PRO A 49 0.21 6.80 17.87
C PRO A 49 -0.94 7.82 17.83
N ALA A 50 -2.14 7.38 18.18
CA ALA A 50 -3.33 8.22 18.21
C ALA A 50 -3.68 8.61 19.65
N ASN A 51 -4.32 9.77 19.81
CA ASN A 51 -4.73 10.27 21.11
C ASN A 51 -5.94 9.52 21.66
N GLY A 52 -5.96 9.30 22.98
CA GLY A 52 -7.05 8.61 23.67
C GLY A 52 -7.26 7.19 23.15
N ASN A 53 -8.53 6.82 22.97
CA ASN A 53 -8.91 5.47 22.56
C ASN A 53 -8.89 5.23 21.05
N ALA A 54 -8.61 6.24 20.22
CA ALA A 54 -8.49 6.06 18.77
C ALA A 54 -7.40 5.01 18.45
N PRO A 55 -7.59 4.11 17.46
CA PRO A 55 -6.56 3.13 17.15
C PRO A 55 -5.32 3.82 16.59
N ASP A 56 -4.15 3.38 17.05
CA ASP A 56 -2.87 3.80 16.49
C ASP A 56 -2.74 3.31 15.04
N ILE A 57 -1.97 4.02 14.23
CA ILE A 57 -1.86 3.75 12.79
C ILE A 57 -0.51 3.12 12.44
N VAL A 58 -0.56 1.92 11.82
CA VAL A 58 0.60 1.26 11.20
C VAL A 58 0.42 1.19 9.69
N VAL A 59 1.46 1.57 8.94
CA VAL A 59 1.46 1.53 7.46
C VAL A 59 2.79 0.99 6.94
N GLY A 60 2.75 0.11 5.93
CA GLY A 60 3.94 -0.41 5.26
C GLY A 60 4.53 0.49 4.16
N LYS A 61 3.77 1.51 3.73
CA LYS A 61 4.16 2.49 2.70
C LYS A 61 4.23 3.90 3.30
N GLN A 62 5.34 4.58 3.04
CA GLN A 62 5.73 5.85 3.63
C GLN A 62 5.47 7.05 2.70
N ALA A 63 5.30 6.81 1.39
CA ALA A 63 5.05 7.85 0.39
C ALA A 63 4.00 7.39 -0.63
N ILE A 64 3.12 8.31 -1.01
CA ILE A 64 2.10 8.12 -2.05
C ILE A 64 2.61 8.65 -3.38
N MET A 65 2.55 7.83 -4.42
CA MET A 65 2.90 8.16 -5.81
C MET A 65 4.20 8.98 -5.95
N PRO A 66 5.36 8.51 -5.45
CA PRO A 66 6.61 9.26 -5.51
C PRO A 66 7.19 9.36 -6.95
N LEU A 67 6.62 8.65 -7.92
CA LEU A 67 7.01 8.65 -9.35
C LEU A 67 8.47 8.26 -9.61
N ARG A 68 9.14 7.61 -8.65
CA ARG A 68 10.54 7.23 -8.78
C ARG A 68 10.67 6.04 -9.73
N ALA A 69 9.71 5.11 -9.70
CA ALA A 69 9.69 3.96 -10.60
C ALA A 69 9.63 4.44 -12.05
N ALA A 70 8.63 5.26 -12.39
CA ALA A 70 8.50 5.83 -13.73
C ALA A 70 9.78 6.56 -14.18
N ARG A 71 10.38 7.38 -13.31
CA ARG A 71 11.64 8.07 -13.61
C ARG A 71 12.80 7.11 -13.88
N LEU A 72 12.99 6.08 -13.03
CA LEU A 72 14.05 5.09 -13.19
C LEU A 72 13.84 4.21 -14.42
N MET A 73 12.58 3.98 -14.81
CA MET A 73 12.21 3.25 -16.02
C MET A 73 12.24 4.12 -17.28
N GLY A 74 12.50 5.43 -17.17
CA GLY A 74 12.50 6.35 -18.31
C GLY A 74 11.10 6.55 -18.92
N VAL A 75 10.06 6.44 -18.10
CA VAL A 75 8.67 6.71 -18.45
C VAL A 75 8.32 8.14 -18.02
N GLU A 76 7.89 8.96 -18.97
CA GLU A 76 7.34 10.28 -18.67
C GLU A 76 5.91 10.14 -18.15
N VAL A 77 5.58 10.86 -17.07
CA VAL A 77 4.23 10.86 -16.49
C VAL A 77 3.70 12.28 -16.49
N ALA A 78 2.64 12.51 -17.26
CA ALA A 78 1.92 13.78 -17.26
C ALA A 78 0.86 13.77 -16.16
N THR A 79 0.79 14.84 -15.37
CA THR A 79 -0.22 15.02 -14.32
C THR A 79 -1.27 16.02 -14.79
N HIS A 80 -2.54 15.64 -14.70
CA HIS A 80 -3.68 16.49 -15.05
C HIS A 80 -4.69 16.54 -13.90
N THR A 81 -5.56 17.55 -13.88
CA THR A 81 -6.61 17.71 -12.87
C THR A 81 -8.00 17.91 -13.50
N PRO A 82 -8.50 16.94 -14.31
CA PRO A 82 -9.80 17.07 -14.93
C PRO A 82 -10.90 17.02 -13.85
N LYS A 83 -11.63 18.13 -13.70
CA LYS A 83 -12.71 18.29 -12.71
C LYS A 83 -14.09 17.88 -13.23
N SER A 84 -14.16 17.26 -14.40
CA SER A 84 -15.40 16.77 -15.01
C SER A 84 -15.17 15.43 -15.71
N GLY A 85 -16.25 14.69 -15.94
CA GLY A 85 -16.26 13.48 -16.77
C GLY A 85 -15.71 13.74 -18.17
N ASP A 86 -16.17 14.81 -18.83
CA ASP A 86 -15.65 15.21 -20.15
C ASP A 86 -14.14 15.46 -20.18
N GLY A 87 -13.61 16.10 -19.13
CA GLY A 87 -12.17 16.31 -19.00
C GLY A 87 -11.40 15.00 -18.91
N LEU A 88 -11.97 14.01 -18.22
CA LEU A 88 -11.40 12.67 -18.11
C LEU A 88 -11.49 11.91 -19.44
N ALA A 89 -12.65 11.95 -20.11
CA ALA A 89 -12.87 11.33 -21.40
C ALA A 89 -11.93 11.90 -22.49
N LYS A 90 -11.64 13.20 -22.46
CA LYS A 90 -10.66 13.83 -23.36
C LYS A 90 -9.25 13.27 -23.20
N LEU A 91 -8.81 12.95 -21.98
CA LEU A 91 -7.51 12.31 -21.75
C LEU A 91 -7.51 10.86 -22.24
N LEU A 92 -8.62 10.15 -22.04
CA LEU A 92 -8.81 8.76 -22.48
C LEU A 92 -8.93 8.62 -24.00
N ALA A 93 -9.11 9.72 -24.74
CA ALA A 93 -9.09 9.69 -26.20
C ALA A 93 -7.70 9.38 -26.78
N SER A 94 -6.62 9.64 -26.01
CA SER A 94 -5.24 9.43 -26.45
C SER A 94 -4.39 8.58 -25.50
N ALA A 95 -4.91 8.24 -24.32
CA ALA A 95 -4.25 7.38 -23.34
C ALA A 95 -5.01 6.05 -23.21
N PRO A 96 -4.30 4.91 -23.06
CA PRO A 96 -4.96 3.60 -22.91
C PRO A 96 -5.75 3.48 -21.59
N ALA A 97 -5.37 4.24 -20.58
CA ALA A 97 -6.08 4.45 -19.33
C ALA A 97 -5.48 5.66 -18.61
N VAL A 98 -6.20 6.19 -17.61
CA VAL A 98 -5.69 7.21 -16.69
C VAL A 98 -5.73 6.69 -15.27
N MET A 99 -4.59 6.75 -14.58
CA MET A 99 -4.49 6.35 -13.18
C MET A 99 -4.96 7.51 -12.30
N THR A 100 -5.83 7.25 -11.34
CA THR A 100 -6.36 8.30 -10.45
C THR A 100 -6.38 7.82 -9.01
N ARG A 101 -6.14 8.78 -8.09
CA ARG A 101 -6.35 8.55 -6.67
C ARG A 101 -7.81 8.79 -6.32
N VAL A 102 -8.37 7.94 -5.46
CA VAL A 102 -9.76 7.94 -5.03
C VAL A 102 -9.86 7.69 -3.54
N ASP A 103 -11.01 8.08 -2.98
CA ASP A 103 -11.46 7.58 -1.69
C ASP A 103 -12.19 6.25 -1.87
N LEU A 104 -11.55 5.18 -1.39
CA LEU A 104 -12.10 3.82 -1.48
C LEU A 104 -13.48 3.69 -0.81
N GLY A 105 -13.73 4.45 0.26
CA GLY A 105 -15.01 4.41 0.97
C GLY A 105 -16.20 4.90 0.14
N LEU A 106 -15.95 5.66 -0.95
CA LEU A 106 -16.99 6.20 -1.82
C LEU A 106 -17.16 5.41 -3.13
N LEU A 107 -16.39 4.34 -3.34
CA LEU A 107 -16.56 3.48 -4.50
C LEU A 107 -17.73 2.51 -4.27
N PRO A 108 -18.76 2.49 -5.13
CA PRO A 108 -20.02 1.81 -4.84
C PRO A 108 -19.86 0.29 -4.71
N TYR A 109 -18.97 -0.30 -5.50
CA TYR A 109 -18.73 -1.74 -5.53
C TYR A 109 -17.94 -2.28 -4.31
N TRP A 110 -17.36 -1.40 -3.49
CA TRP A 110 -16.79 -1.78 -2.20
C TRP A 110 -17.84 -1.90 -1.09
N GLY A 111 -19.04 -1.35 -1.28
CA GLY A 111 -20.16 -1.48 -0.32
C GLY A 111 -19.95 -0.78 1.03
N LEU A 112 -19.03 0.21 1.09
CA LEU A 112 -18.66 0.87 2.35
C LEU A 112 -19.51 2.09 2.70
N GLU A 113 -20.29 2.60 1.75
CA GLU A 113 -21.23 3.72 1.94
C GLU A 113 -20.60 4.95 2.64
N GLY A 114 -19.31 5.23 2.38
CA GLY A 114 -18.56 6.35 2.96
C GLY A 114 -18.05 6.15 4.41
N ARG A 115 -18.37 5.03 5.08
CA ARG A 115 -18.06 4.81 6.51
C ARG A 115 -16.58 4.55 6.79
N THR A 116 -15.87 3.95 5.85
CA THR A 116 -14.43 3.63 5.97
C THR A 116 -13.68 4.33 4.84
N SER A 117 -13.51 5.65 4.99
CA SER A 117 -12.86 6.48 3.99
C SER A 117 -11.34 6.23 3.96
N PHE A 118 -10.79 6.03 2.77
CA PHE A 118 -9.35 5.93 2.52
C PHE A 118 -8.99 6.57 1.17
N GLY A 119 -8.61 7.85 1.24
CA GLY A 119 -8.23 8.69 0.09
C GLY A 119 -6.86 8.41 -0.55
N GLY A 120 -6.15 7.38 -0.07
CA GLY A 120 -4.84 6.96 -0.59
C GLY A 120 -4.92 5.89 -1.68
N TYR A 121 -6.12 5.48 -2.11
CA TYR A 121 -6.33 4.35 -2.99
C TYR A 121 -6.21 4.72 -4.48
N PHE A 122 -5.71 3.80 -5.30
CA PHE A 122 -5.57 4.02 -6.74
C PHE A 122 -6.37 3.03 -7.57
N VAL A 123 -6.97 3.57 -8.63
CA VAL A 123 -7.64 2.79 -9.69
C VAL A 123 -7.24 3.36 -11.04
N ASN A 124 -7.43 2.56 -12.09
CA ASN A 124 -7.30 3.00 -13.47
C ASN A 124 -8.67 3.23 -14.07
N VAL A 125 -8.92 4.41 -14.62
CA VAL A 125 -10.10 4.65 -15.46
C VAL A 125 -9.72 4.29 -16.89
N VAL A 126 -10.46 3.38 -17.51
CA VAL A 126 -10.08 2.74 -18.77
C VAL A 126 -10.74 3.41 -19.97
N ARG A 127 -12.07 3.64 -19.89
CA ARG A 127 -12.83 4.25 -20.97
C ARG A 127 -14.15 4.81 -20.48
N PRO A 128 -14.70 5.86 -21.12
CA PRO A 128 -16.09 6.26 -20.92
C PRO A 128 -17.06 5.18 -21.42
N LEU A 129 -18.18 5.03 -20.73
CA LEU A 129 -19.32 4.21 -21.10
C LEU A 129 -20.52 5.14 -21.35
N GLY A 130 -20.51 5.79 -22.52
CA GLY A 130 -21.42 6.91 -22.78
C GLY A 130 -20.99 8.18 -22.03
N ALA A 131 -21.96 9.05 -21.71
CA ALA A 131 -21.70 10.31 -21.02
C ALA A 131 -21.67 10.17 -19.48
N ASP A 132 -22.35 9.16 -18.93
CA ASP A 132 -22.72 9.12 -17.51
C ASP A 132 -21.93 8.10 -16.69
N ALA A 133 -21.04 7.32 -17.29
CA ALA A 133 -20.31 6.27 -16.61
C ALA A 133 -18.91 6.01 -17.19
N PHE A 134 -18.08 5.31 -16.42
CA PHE A 134 -16.76 4.89 -16.80
C PHE A 134 -16.53 3.41 -16.45
N GLU A 135 -15.76 2.74 -17.30
CA GLU A 135 -15.15 1.46 -16.94
C GLU A 135 -13.89 1.75 -16.09
N VAL A 136 -13.87 1.18 -14.89
CA VAL A 136 -12.79 1.33 -13.91
C VAL A 136 -12.16 -0.03 -13.66
N SER A 137 -10.84 -0.08 -13.76
CA SER A 137 -10.01 -1.22 -13.41
C SER A 137 -9.44 -1.01 -12.01
N ASP A 138 -9.98 -1.78 -11.06
CA ASP A 138 -9.54 -1.81 -9.67
C ASP A 138 -8.74 -3.11 -9.41
N PRO A 139 -7.44 -3.04 -9.09
CA PRO A 139 -6.59 -4.23 -8.99
C PRO A 139 -6.98 -5.19 -7.85
N ALA A 140 -7.92 -4.82 -6.97
CA ALA A 140 -8.46 -5.71 -5.96
C ALA A 140 -9.51 -6.71 -6.50
N PHE A 141 -10.09 -6.47 -7.67
CA PHE A 141 -11.20 -7.24 -8.25
C PHE A 141 -10.73 -8.09 -9.44
N ASP A 142 -11.49 -9.13 -9.82
CA ASP A 142 -11.14 -10.02 -10.94
C ASP A 142 -11.50 -9.44 -12.32
N ALA A 143 -12.38 -8.43 -12.37
CA ALA A 143 -12.85 -7.81 -13.60
C ALA A 143 -13.03 -6.29 -13.43
N PRO A 144 -12.98 -5.51 -14.53
CA PRO A 144 -13.37 -4.11 -14.51
C PRO A 144 -14.81 -3.93 -14.02
N VAL A 145 -15.04 -2.80 -13.38
CA VAL A 145 -16.34 -2.41 -12.82
C VAL A 145 -16.84 -1.14 -13.50
N THR A 146 -18.15 -0.99 -13.57
CA THR A 146 -18.77 0.25 -14.05
C THR A 146 -19.03 1.17 -12.86
N VAL A 147 -18.61 2.43 -12.99
CA VAL A 147 -18.83 3.47 -11.97
C VAL A 147 -19.47 4.68 -12.65
N SER A 148 -20.52 5.25 -12.07
CA SER A 148 -21.10 6.47 -12.64
C SER A 148 -20.09 7.63 -12.59
N ALA A 149 -20.23 8.58 -13.51
CA ALA A 149 -19.40 9.78 -13.55
C ALA A 149 -19.49 10.58 -12.24
N GLY A 150 -20.69 10.65 -11.64
CA GLY A 150 -20.93 11.31 -10.36
C GLY A 150 -20.23 10.64 -9.18
N GLU A 151 -20.34 9.32 -9.05
CA GLU A 151 -19.67 8.56 -7.98
C GLU A 151 -18.15 8.62 -8.11
N LEU A 152 -17.62 8.45 -9.33
CA LEU A 152 -16.18 8.56 -9.58
C LEU A 152 -15.68 9.99 -9.24
N GLN A 153 -16.46 11.01 -9.57
CA GLN A 153 -16.15 12.40 -9.23
C GLN A 153 -16.17 12.63 -7.71
N ALA A 154 -17.15 12.08 -6.99
CA ALA A 154 -17.22 12.14 -5.53
C ALA A 154 -15.98 11.47 -4.90
N ALA A 155 -15.64 10.26 -5.35
CA ALA A 155 -14.48 9.52 -4.85
C ALA A 155 -13.15 10.26 -5.12
N ARG A 156 -12.98 10.89 -6.28
CA ARG A 156 -11.77 11.67 -6.65
C ARG A 156 -11.64 13.01 -5.94
N SER A 157 -12.72 13.49 -5.32
CA SER A 157 -12.81 14.82 -4.71
C SER A 157 -13.10 14.80 -3.21
N SER A 158 -13.20 13.60 -2.62
CA SER A 158 -13.47 13.39 -1.20
C SER A 158 -12.58 14.25 -0.28
N ARG A 159 -13.17 14.67 0.85
CA ARG A 159 -12.47 15.34 1.94
C ARG A 159 -12.54 14.56 3.26
N ASN A 160 -13.00 13.31 3.20
CA ASN A 160 -13.30 12.47 4.36
C ASN A 160 -12.09 11.69 4.91
N SER A 161 -10.93 11.81 4.27
CA SER A 161 -9.72 11.04 4.56
C SER A 161 -8.49 11.91 4.86
N PRO A 162 -8.55 12.97 5.71
CA PRO A 162 -7.36 13.77 6.01
C PRO A 162 -6.27 12.93 6.71
N PRO A 163 -4.97 13.13 6.41
CA PRO A 163 -4.40 14.08 5.44
C PRO A 163 -4.32 13.55 4.00
N LEU A 164 -4.82 12.34 3.74
CA LEU A 164 -4.72 11.62 2.48
C LEU A 164 -5.88 11.91 1.52
N ASN A 165 -6.49 13.10 1.56
CA ASN A 165 -7.62 13.43 0.70
C ASN A 165 -7.24 13.40 -0.79
N PRO A 166 -8.02 12.76 -1.68
CA PRO A 166 -7.80 12.80 -3.12
C PRO A 166 -8.00 14.22 -3.67
N ASP A 167 -7.25 14.59 -4.69
CA ASP A 167 -7.11 15.97 -5.15
C ASP A 167 -7.31 16.13 -6.66
N TRP A 168 -8.22 15.35 -7.24
CA TRP A 168 -8.57 15.34 -8.67
C TRP A 168 -7.46 14.91 -9.64
N LYS A 169 -6.22 14.74 -9.15
CA LYS A 169 -5.07 14.39 -9.97
C LYS A 169 -5.25 13.05 -10.65
N VAL A 170 -4.93 13.06 -11.94
CA VAL A 170 -4.79 11.86 -12.75
C VAL A 170 -3.39 11.83 -13.37
N TYR A 171 -2.88 10.63 -13.59
CA TYR A 171 -1.56 10.37 -14.13
C TYR A 171 -1.71 9.65 -15.47
N VAL A 172 -1.13 10.24 -16.51
CA VAL A 172 -1.06 9.68 -17.86
C VAL A 172 0.38 9.26 -18.10
N PHE A 173 0.59 7.98 -18.37
CA PHE A 173 1.92 7.42 -18.58
C PHE A 173 2.24 7.43 -20.07
N GLY A 174 3.39 7.98 -20.43
CA GLY A 174 3.93 7.91 -21.77
C GLY A 174 4.54 6.54 -22.06
N ALA A 175 5.00 6.36 -23.30
CA ALA A 175 5.78 5.19 -23.67
C ALA A 175 7.13 5.19 -22.95
N PRO A 176 7.61 4.03 -22.44
CA PRO A 176 8.95 3.94 -21.90
C PRO A 176 9.97 4.24 -22.99
N ARG A 177 10.91 5.13 -22.71
CA ARG A 177 11.98 5.46 -23.66
C ARG A 177 12.97 4.32 -23.85
N ARG A 178 13.14 3.46 -22.82
CA ARG A 178 14.08 2.33 -22.78
C ARG A 178 13.57 1.26 -21.84
N THR A 179 13.97 0.02 -22.07
CA THR A 179 13.81 -1.06 -21.08
C THR A 179 14.65 -0.73 -19.84
N PRO A 180 14.08 -0.77 -18.62
CA PRO A 180 14.80 -0.60 -17.37
C PRO A 180 15.87 -1.68 -17.23
N GLN A 181 17.09 -1.23 -16.99
CA GLN A 181 18.23 -2.10 -16.72
C GLN A 181 18.29 -2.34 -15.22
N LEU A 182 17.64 -3.40 -14.76
CA LEU A 182 17.44 -3.66 -13.32
C LEU A 182 18.78 -3.82 -12.58
N ASP A 183 19.80 -4.34 -13.24
CA ASP A 183 21.20 -4.40 -12.77
C ASP A 183 21.78 -3.01 -12.44
N ARG A 184 21.27 -1.96 -13.08
CA ARG A 184 21.70 -0.57 -12.86
C ARG A 184 20.76 0.23 -11.96
N VAL A 185 19.45 0.17 -12.23
CA VAL A 185 18.45 0.97 -11.50
C VAL A 185 18.04 0.32 -10.18
N GLY A 186 18.13 -1.01 -10.09
CA GLY A 186 17.79 -1.78 -8.89
C GLY A 186 18.63 -1.35 -7.68
N PRO A 187 19.98 -1.35 -7.77
CA PRO A 187 20.85 -0.88 -6.69
C PRO A 187 20.56 0.57 -6.26
N VAL A 188 20.14 1.46 -7.17
CA VAL A 188 19.77 2.85 -6.84
C VAL A 188 18.55 2.88 -5.92
N ALA A 189 17.52 2.11 -6.24
CA ALA A 189 16.31 2.01 -5.43
C ALA A 189 16.59 1.27 -4.10
N VAL A 190 17.43 0.23 -4.09
CA VAL A 190 17.81 -0.48 -2.86
C VAL A 190 18.59 0.42 -1.90
N ARG A 191 19.51 1.27 -2.38
CA ARG A 191 20.17 2.27 -1.52
C ARG A 191 19.18 3.24 -0.89
N THR A 192 18.12 3.61 -1.63
CA THR A 192 17.03 4.43 -1.10
C THR A 192 16.23 3.70 -0.03
N LEU A 193 15.86 2.44 -0.27
CA LEU A 193 15.20 1.58 0.71
C LEU A 193 16.01 1.47 2.02
N CYS A 194 17.32 1.21 1.91
CA CYS A 194 18.22 1.13 3.06
C CYS A 194 18.20 2.43 3.88
N ARG A 195 18.31 3.59 3.20
CA ARG A 195 18.26 4.90 3.86
C ARG A 195 16.93 5.15 4.55
N GLU A 196 15.82 4.92 3.85
CA GLU A 196 14.45 5.20 4.34
C GLU A 196 14.03 4.29 5.51
N ILE A 197 14.55 3.07 5.59
CA ILE A 197 14.26 2.15 6.71
C ILE A 197 15.26 2.30 7.86
N LEU A 198 16.56 2.37 7.59
CA LEU A 198 17.58 2.38 8.66
C LEU A 198 17.73 3.75 9.32
N LYS A 199 17.70 4.84 8.54
CA LYS A 199 17.94 6.21 9.00
C LYS A 199 16.93 7.19 8.40
N PRO A 200 15.62 7.01 8.67
CA PRO A 200 14.60 7.92 8.17
C PRO A 200 14.70 9.31 8.79
N GLY A 201 14.11 10.30 8.11
CA GLY A 201 14.01 11.68 8.61
C GLY A 201 13.02 11.89 9.76
N SER A 202 12.32 10.84 10.21
CA SER A 202 11.34 10.90 11.30
C SER A 202 11.42 9.66 12.18
N ARG A 203 11.18 9.83 13.49
CA ARG A 203 11.15 8.74 14.49
C ARG A 203 9.98 7.78 14.28
N ASN A 204 8.96 8.20 13.53
CA ASN A 204 7.78 7.40 13.25
C ASN A 204 7.98 6.43 12.08
N LEU A 205 9.12 6.51 11.40
CA LEU A 205 9.40 5.77 10.17
C LEU A 205 10.47 4.70 10.40
N GLY A 206 10.48 3.67 9.56
CA GLY A 206 11.51 2.63 9.50
C GLY A 206 11.75 1.91 10.83
N ILE A 207 13.01 1.55 11.07
CA ILE A 207 13.48 0.92 12.32
C ILE A 207 13.12 1.76 13.56
N PRO A 208 13.31 3.11 13.59
CA PRO A 208 12.81 3.94 14.68
C PRO A 208 11.31 3.79 14.95
N GLY A 209 10.48 3.71 13.90
CA GLY A 209 9.04 3.53 14.03
C GLY A 209 8.66 2.19 14.63
N MET A 210 9.35 1.11 14.25
CA MET A 210 9.13 -0.23 14.82
C MET A 210 9.48 -0.25 16.32
N LYS A 211 10.58 0.42 16.70
CA LYS A 211 10.95 0.61 18.11
C LYS A 211 9.90 1.40 18.87
N LEU A 212 9.33 2.44 18.24
CA LEU A 212 8.26 3.23 18.83
C LEU A 212 7.00 2.37 19.05
N LEU A 213 6.56 1.59 18.06
CA LEU A 213 5.46 0.63 18.21
C LEU A 213 5.71 -0.31 19.40
N ALA A 214 6.88 -0.96 19.46
CA ALA A 214 7.20 -1.92 20.52
C ALA A 214 7.15 -1.29 21.92
N THR A 215 7.46 0.00 22.03
CA THR A 215 7.41 0.74 23.30
C THR A 215 5.99 1.20 23.63
N THR A 216 5.26 1.73 22.65
CA THR A 216 3.89 2.22 22.82
C THR A 216 2.93 1.08 23.12
N ALA A 217 3.09 -0.07 22.46
CA ALA A 217 2.24 -1.24 22.67
C ALA A 217 2.16 -1.66 24.14
N ALA A 218 3.28 -1.63 24.87
CA ALA A 218 3.35 -1.99 26.29
C ALA A 218 2.45 -1.12 27.21
N SER A 219 2.06 0.08 26.74
CA SER A 219 1.17 1.00 27.46
C SER A 219 -0.30 0.89 27.06
N TRP A 220 -0.64 0.11 26.04
CA TRP A 220 -2.03 -0.04 25.58
C TRP A 220 -2.98 -0.61 26.64
N PRO A 221 -2.59 -1.57 27.51
CA PRO A 221 -3.49 -2.09 28.54
C PRO A 221 -4.04 -1.01 29.49
N GLN A 222 -3.26 0.05 29.73
CA GLN A 222 -3.64 1.20 30.55
C GLN A 222 -4.26 2.33 29.72
N SER A 223 -3.70 2.64 28.56
CA SER A 223 -4.11 3.79 27.75
C SER A 223 -5.37 3.56 26.91
N LYS A 224 -5.67 2.31 26.52
CA LYS A 224 -6.87 1.93 25.75
C LYS A 224 -7.86 1.24 26.68
N HIS A 225 -8.87 1.96 27.16
CA HIS A 225 -9.81 1.45 28.18
C HIS A 225 -11.26 1.89 27.93
N GLY A 226 -12.19 1.12 28.50
CA GLY A 226 -13.62 1.33 28.36
C GLY A 226 -14.18 0.81 27.03
N GLU A 227 -15.49 0.97 26.86
CA GLU A 227 -16.18 0.63 25.63
C GLU A 227 -16.07 1.75 24.58
N VAL A 228 -15.86 1.34 23.34
CA VAL A 228 -15.80 2.22 22.17
C VAL A 228 -16.62 1.65 21.02
N GLU A 229 -16.98 2.51 20.09
CA GLU A 229 -17.57 2.11 18.82
C GLU A 229 -16.50 1.63 17.84
N ASP A 230 -16.82 0.57 17.10
CA ASP A 230 -16.06 0.07 15.96
C ASP A 230 -17.04 -0.30 14.82
N VAL A 231 -16.48 -0.64 13.66
CA VAL A 231 -17.23 -1.14 12.52
C VAL A 231 -16.76 -2.58 12.23
N ASP A 232 -17.73 -3.50 12.17
CA ASP A 232 -17.45 -4.88 11.80
C ASP A 232 -17.17 -5.03 10.29
N LEU A 233 -16.83 -6.26 9.87
CA LEU A 233 -16.51 -6.53 8.46
C LEU A 233 -17.69 -6.32 7.50
N THR A 234 -18.91 -6.20 8.02
CA THR A 234 -20.14 -5.95 7.26
C THR A 234 -20.57 -4.48 7.27
N GLY A 235 -19.76 -3.58 7.85
CA GLY A 235 -20.08 -2.17 7.93
C GLY A 235 -21.03 -1.79 9.07
N ARG A 236 -21.36 -2.72 9.98
CA ARG A 236 -22.25 -2.46 11.11
C ARG A 236 -21.47 -1.87 12.28
N VAL A 237 -22.10 -0.90 12.95
CA VAL A 237 -21.56 -0.31 14.17
C VAL A 237 -21.70 -1.34 15.30
N VAL A 238 -20.60 -1.62 15.98
CA VAL A 238 -20.51 -2.52 17.12
C VAL A 238 -19.84 -1.81 18.30
N ARG A 239 -20.10 -2.26 19.53
CA ARG A 239 -19.38 -1.80 20.72
C ARG A 239 -18.38 -2.87 21.14
N THR A 240 -17.16 -2.45 21.48
CA THR A 240 -16.09 -3.36 21.89
C THR A 240 -15.15 -2.67 22.88
N ASP A 241 -14.31 -3.46 23.55
CA ASP A 241 -13.26 -2.94 24.41
C ASP A 241 -12.22 -2.17 23.58
N ALA A 242 -11.77 -1.02 24.08
CA ALA A 242 -10.81 -0.17 23.36
C ALA A 242 -9.47 -0.87 23.05
N LEU A 243 -8.99 -1.78 23.91
CA LEU A 243 -7.79 -2.58 23.67
C LEU A 243 -8.04 -3.63 22.58
N ALA A 244 -9.18 -4.31 22.64
CA ALA A 244 -9.58 -5.27 21.60
C ALA A 244 -9.66 -4.58 20.23
N ARG A 245 -10.24 -3.37 20.17
CA ARG A 245 -10.28 -2.57 18.96
C ARG A 245 -8.89 -2.19 18.45
N GLN A 246 -7.99 -1.76 19.33
CA GLN A 246 -6.61 -1.43 18.96
C GLN A 246 -5.89 -2.62 18.33
N LEU A 247 -6.02 -3.81 18.93
CA LEU A 247 -5.39 -5.04 18.45
C LEU A 247 -6.00 -5.49 17.12
N LEU A 248 -7.34 -5.50 17.03
CA LEU A 248 -8.06 -5.83 15.79
C LEU A 248 -7.66 -4.88 14.65
N HIS A 249 -7.58 -3.58 14.93
CA HIS A 249 -7.19 -2.57 13.95
C HIS A 249 -5.75 -2.78 13.46
N LEU A 250 -4.82 -3.11 14.35
CA LEU A 250 -3.46 -3.47 13.97
C LEU A 250 -3.42 -4.73 13.09
N GLY A 251 -4.20 -5.76 13.42
CA GLY A 251 -4.34 -6.96 12.58
C GLY A 251 -4.83 -6.62 11.17
N ARG A 252 -5.88 -5.80 11.06
CA ARG A 252 -6.41 -5.30 9.78
C ARG A 252 -5.38 -4.48 9.00
N GLN A 253 -4.58 -3.66 9.68
CA GLN A 253 -3.51 -2.88 9.06
C GLN A 253 -2.37 -3.74 8.52
N ILE A 254 -2.07 -4.87 9.18
CA ILE A 254 -1.01 -5.77 8.74
C ILE A 254 -1.45 -6.57 7.51
N GLU A 255 -2.69 -7.07 7.50
CA GLU A 255 -3.16 -8.05 6.51
C GLU A 255 -4.11 -7.49 5.43
N SER A 256 -5.03 -6.60 5.81
CA SER A 256 -6.21 -6.31 4.99
C SER A 256 -6.25 -4.91 4.37
N PHE A 257 -5.60 -3.91 4.95
CA PHE A 257 -5.67 -2.51 4.47
C PHE A 257 -4.70 -2.21 3.31
N GLY A 258 -4.70 -3.08 2.30
CA GLY A 258 -3.97 -2.86 1.05
C GLY A 258 -2.45 -2.98 1.20
N THR A 259 -1.97 -3.74 2.18
CA THR A 259 -0.54 -3.97 2.48
C THR A 259 0.04 -5.23 1.82
N GLY A 260 -0.78 -6.00 1.10
CA GLY A 260 -0.36 -7.25 0.50
C GLY A 260 0.03 -8.35 1.49
N GLY A 261 -0.40 -8.23 2.75
CA GLY A 261 0.05 -9.09 3.85
C GLY A 261 1.43 -8.70 4.36
N GLY A 262 1.64 -8.83 5.68
CA GLY A 262 2.94 -8.62 6.30
C GLY A 262 3.57 -7.25 6.00
N LEU A 263 2.75 -6.20 5.90
CA LEU A 263 3.19 -4.81 5.66
C LEU A 263 4.14 -4.65 4.45
N PHE A 264 3.85 -5.30 3.32
CA PHE A 264 4.63 -5.34 2.07
C PHE A 264 6.02 -5.98 2.13
N ARG A 265 6.44 -6.55 3.26
CA ARG A 265 7.74 -7.24 3.33
C ARG A 265 7.88 -8.34 2.27
N PRO A 266 6.84 -9.14 1.95
CA PRO A 266 6.93 -10.09 0.85
C PRO A 266 7.20 -9.45 -0.51
N MET A 267 6.66 -8.26 -0.79
CA MET A 267 6.95 -7.52 -2.03
C MET A 267 8.39 -7.03 -2.06
N ILE A 268 8.91 -6.52 -0.94
CA ILE A 268 10.33 -6.14 -0.81
C ILE A 268 11.23 -7.36 -1.07
N GLY A 269 10.90 -8.52 -0.50
CA GLY A 269 11.64 -9.76 -0.74
C GLY A 269 11.64 -10.20 -2.21
N ARG A 270 10.47 -10.19 -2.87
CA ARG A 270 10.37 -10.48 -4.31
C ARG A 270 11.20 -9.52 -5.16
N TYR A 271 11.13 -8.22 -4.86
CA TYR A 271 11.94 -7.22 -5.55
C TYR A 271 13.44 -7.46 -5.39
N LEU A 272 13.91 -7.69 -4.15
CA LEU A 272 15.32 -7.97 -3.87
C LEU A 272 15.79 -9.25 -4.58
N THR A 273 14.92 -10.24 -4.73
CA THR A 273 15.19 -11.45 -5.55
C THR A 273 15.44 -11.07 -7.00
N ARG A 274 14.58 -10.25 -7.61
CA ARG A 274 14.77 -9.78 -9.01
C ARG A 274 16.08 -9.00 -9.18
N VAL A 275 16.44 -8.17 -8.20
CA VAL A 275 17.72 -7.43 -8.23
C VAL A 275 18.90 -8.40 -8.09
N ALA A 276 18.81 -9.41 -7.23
CA ALA A 276 19.84 -10.45 -7.09
C ALA A 276 20.04 -11.20 -8.43
N ASP A 277 18.96 -11.68 -9.05
CA ASP A 277 19.00 -12.39 -10.32
C ASP A 277 19.64 -11.55 -11.42
N SER A 278 19.32 -10.25 -11.46
CA SER A 278 19.82 -9.34 -12.49
C SER A 278 21.28 -8.91 -12.27
N THR A 279 21.77 -8.88 -11.04
CA THR A 279 23.13 -8.39 -10.71
C THR A 279 24.13 -9.50 -10.44
N GLY A 280 23.66 -10.70 -10.06
CA GLY A 280 24.49 -11.79 -9.55
C GLY A 280 24.99 -11.58 -8.11
N GLU A 281 24.55 -10.53 -7.41
CA GLU A 281 25.01 -10.22 -6.05
C GLU A 281 24.18 -10.97 -4.99
N THR A 282 24.82 -11.94 -4.33
CA THR A 282 24.16 -12.85 -3.38
C THR A 282 23.63 -12.14 -2.14
N ARG A 283 24.20 -11.01 -1.73
CA ARG A 283 23.68 -10.23 -0.59
C ARG A 283 22.24 -9.76 -0.80
N TYR A 284 21.82 -9.51 -2.04
CA TYR A 284 20.42 -9.18 -2.33
C TYR A 284 19.50 -10.38 -2.13
N ALA A 285 19.94 -11.60 -2.46
CA ALA A 285 19.18 -12.82 -2.22
C ALA A 285 19.06 -13.15 -0.72
N ASP A 286 20.14 -12.97 0.04
CA ASP A 286 20.11 -13.13 1.50
C ASP A 286 19.14 -12.14 2.16
N ALA A 287 19.21 -10.87 1.75
CA ALA A 287 18.30 -9.85 2.22
C ALA A 287 16.84 -10.13 1.78
N ALA A 288 16.64 -10.67 0.59
CA ALA A 288 15.31 -11.08 0.11
C ALA A 288 14.69 -12.14 1.04
N SER A 289 15.45 -13.19 1.39
CA SER A 289 15.00 -14.22 2.33
C SER A 289 14.63 -13.62 3.68
N GLN A 290 15.47 -12.73 4.21
CA GLN A 290 15.22 -12.06 5.49
C GLN A 290 13.95 -11.19 5.47
N PHE A 291 13.66 -10.52 4.36
CA PHE A 291 12.40 -9.79 4.21
C PHE A 291 11.20 -10.73 4.11
N LEU A 292 11.32 -11.89 3.45
CA LEU A 292 10.25 -12.90 3.47
C LEU A 292 10.01 -13.42 4.90
N ASP A 293 11.06 -13.61 5.69
CA ASP A 293 10.96 -14.02 7.11
C ASP A 293 10.27 -12.94 7.94
N SER A 294 10.66 -11.67 7.79
CA SER A 294 9.99 -10.55 8.46
C SER A 294 8.51 -10.47 8.07
N GLY A 295 8.18 -10.69 6.79
CA GLY A 295 6.80 -10.76 6.33
C GLY A 295 5.99 -11.84 7.04
N ARG A 296 6.56 -13.04 7.23
CA ARG A 296 5.91 -14.11 7.99
C ARG A 296 5.70 -13.77 9.46
N LEU A 297 6.67 -13.11 10.11
CA LEU A 297 6.50 -12.62 11.49
C LEU A 297 5.30 -11.69 11.60
N TRP A 298 5.23 -10.68 10.72
CA TRP A 298 4.10 -9.75 10.69
C TRP A 298 2.78 -10.47 10.40
N SER A 299 2.72 -11.34 9.39
CA SER A 299 1.47 -12.02 9.02
C SER A 299 0.96 -13.00 10.08
N ASN A 300 1.86 -13.68 10.79
CA ASN A 300 1.48 -14.53 11.92
C ASN A 300 0.86 -13.69 13.04
N LEU A 301 1.47 -12.54 13.37
CA LEU A 301 0.89 -11.60 14.33
C LEU A 301 -0.47 -11.08 13.83
N GLY A 302 -0.55 -10.59 12.60
CA GLY A 302 -1.78 -10.05 12.00
C GLY A 302 -2.94 -11.03 12.10
N SER A 303 -2.69 -12.30 11.72
CA SER A 303 -3.68 -13.38 11.81
C SER A 303 -4.12 -13.68 13.24
N ALA A 304 -3.18 -13.69 14.20
CA ALA A 304 -3.49 -13.89 15.62
C ALA A 304 -4.36 -12.74 16.17
N LEU A 305 -4.04 -11.50 15.83
CA LEU A 305 -4.80 -10.32 16.25
C LEU A 305 -6.22 -10.30 15.67
N LEU A 306 -6.37 -10.66 14.39
CA LEU A 306 -7.68 -10.77 13.73
C LEU A 306 -8.56 -11.85 14.36
N THR A 307 -7.97 -12.99 14.73
CA THR A 307 -8.69 -14.11 15.37
C THR A 307 -9.13 -13.77 16.79
N ALA A 308 -8.25 -13.13 17.57
CA ALA A 308 -8.55 -12.79 18.95
C ALA A 308 -9.48 -11.58 19.10
N GLY A 309 -9.50 -10.66 18.13
CA GLY A 309 -10.40 -9.50 18.13
C GLY A 309 -11.89 -9.84 18.13
N THR A 310 -12.26 -11.10 17.88
CA THR A 310 -13.67 -11.55 17.85
C THR A 310 -14.20 -12.15 19.15
N ALA A 311 -13.32 -12.51 20.10
CA ALA A 311 -13.71 -12.98 21.43
C ALA A 311 -12.47 -12.98 22.33
N THR A 312 -12.53 -12.37 23.52
CA THR A 312 -11.86 -12.84 24.75
C THR A 312 -11.91 -11.81 25.89
N ALA A 313 -11.72 -12.32 27.12
CA ALA A 313 -11.58 -11.52 28.32
C ALA A 313 -10.30 -10.65 28.25
N ARG A 314 -10.28 -9.52 28.96
CA ARG A 314 -9.21 -8.52 28.88
C ARG A 314 -7.81 -9.06 29.22
N ASP A 315 -7.72 -10.13 30.01
CA ASP A 315 -6.44 -10.77 30.36
C ASP A 315 -5.78 -11.48 29.18
N ASP A 316 -6.56 -12.10 28.29
CA ASP A 316 -6.04 -12.77 27.09
C ASP A 316 -5.45 -11.76 26.08
N LEU A 317 -5.97 -10.52 26.09
CA LEU A 317 -5.47 -9.43 25.26
C LEU A 317 -4.06 -8.98 25.66
N LYS A 318 -3.65 -9.17 26.92
CA LYS A 318 -2.32 -8.78 27.39
C LYS A 318 -1.22 -9.62 26.72
N THR A 319 -1.44 -10.92 26.56
CA THR A 319 -0.52 -11.81 25.84
C THR A 319 -0.32 -11.36 24.39
N LEU A 320 -1.38 -10.85 23.75
CA LEU A 320 -1.30 -10.32 22.38
C LEU A 320 -0.53 -8.99 22.32
N VAL A 321 -0.65 -8.14 23.34
CA VAL A 321 0.16 -6.92 23.46
C VAL A 321 1.66 -7.27 23.53
N ASP A 322 2.02 -8.28 24.31
CA ASP A 322 3.41 -8.75 24.39
C ASP A 322 3.89 -9.30 23.03
N ALA A 323 3.03 -10.07 22.34
CA ALA A 323 3.31 -10.57 20.99
C ALA A 323 3.53 -9.45 19.96
N VAL A 324 2.82 -8.32 20.07
CA VAL A 324 3.04 -7.14 19.22
C VAL A 324 4.44 -6.59 19.44
N ALA A 325 4.84 -6.39 20.70
CA ALA A 325 6.15 -5.84 21.03
C ALA A 325 7.29 -6.77 20.58
N ASP A 326 7.14 -8.08 20.78
CA ASP A 326 8.14 -9.08 20.42
C ASP A 326 8.27 -9.28 18.91
N THR A 327 7.14 -9.26 18.19
CA THR A 327 7.15 -9.29 16.72
C THR A 327 7.84 -8.05 16.16
N ALA A 328 7.50 -6.87 16.68
CA ALA A 328 8.13 -5.61 16.24
C ALA A 328 9.65 -5.63 16.46
N ARG A 329 10.14 -6.14 17.60
CA ARG A 329 11.58 -6.30 17.88
C ARG A 329 12.24 -7.32 16.94
N SER A 330 11.62 -8.48 16.78
CA SER A 330 12.16 -9.57 15.95
C SER A 330 12.25 -9.16 14.47
N ALA A 331 11.18 -8.57 13.94
CA ALA A 331 11.16 -8.04 12.58
C ALA A 331 12.20 -6.92 12.40
N MET A 332 12.32 -6.02 13.39
CA MET A 332 13.30 -4.93 13.37
C MET A 332 14.74 -5.47 13.29
N ASP A 333 15.06 -6.51 14.06
CA ASP A 333 16.40 -7.11 14.04
C ASP A 333 16.71 -7.80 12.72
N VAL A 334 15.74 -8.53 12.15
CA VAL A 334 15.88 -9.17 10.83
C VAL A 334 16.07 -8.12 9.73
N GLU A 335 15.22 -7.10 9.67
CA GLU A 335 15.27 -6.03 8.67
C GLU A 335 16.56 -5.20 8.79
N LYS A 336 17.01 -4.91 10.01
CA LYS A 336 18.25 -4.17 10.25
C LYS A 336 19.48 -4.95 9.77
N ARG A 337 19.54 -6.27 10.02
CA ARG A 337 20.63 -7.12 9.52
C ARG A 337 20.64 -7.14 7.99
N ALA A 338 19.48 -7.39 7.38
CA ALA A 338 19.32 -7.42 5.92
C ALA A 338 19.84 -6.15 5.26
N LEU A 339 19.33 -5.00 5.70
CA LEU A 339 19.66 -3.73 5.06
C LEU A 339 21.07 -3.27 5.37
N THR A 340 21.61 -3.56 6.57
CA THR A 340 23.00 -3.18 6.90
C THR A 340 23.99 -3.89 5.97
N ALA A 341 23.77 -5.16 5.66
CA ALA A 341 24.60 -5.90 4.70
C ALA A 341 24.61 -5.23 3.31
N LEU A 342 23.47 -4.69 2.88
CA LEU A 342 23.32 -4.00 1.60
C LEU A 342 23.95 -2.60 1.58
N THR A 343 24.20 -1.94 2.72
CA THR A 343 24.84 -0.61 2.75
C THR A 343 26.32 -0.63 2.35
N THR A 344 26.92 -1.81 2.25
CA THR A 344 28.32 -2.01 1.84
C THR A 344 28.51 -2.16 0.33
N LEU A 345 27.41 -2.09 -0.44
CA LEU A 345 27.35 -2.15 -1.90
C LEU A 345 27.32 -0.75 -2.52
#